data_AF-A0A7T2ZYV1-F1
#
_entry.id   AF-A0A7T2ZYV1-F1
#
_cell.length_a   1.000
_cell.length_b   1.000
_cell.length_c   1.000
_cell.angle_alpha   90.00
_cell.angle_beta   90.00
_cell.angle_gamma   90.00
#
_symmetry.space_group_name_H-M   'P 1'
#
loop_
_entity.id
_entity.type
_entity.pdbx_description
1 polymer ?
#
loop_
_entity_poly.entity_id
_entity_poly.type
_entity_poly.pdbx_seq_one_letter_code
_entity_poly.pdbx_strand_id
1 'polypeptide(L)'
;MVNLSAKQTELKELEATVEKLEKLQQQFQDSPDIALQYAMILVNLSIKQTELNEIEATVEKLKVLHQQFPESPDIALRYARILFNLAAKQTELNKLETTAKKLQELYEHEPFRESEEIAFIYGMFLASLFNHQTELDERLQTTKIIKKLYEKFSKFMIQNFDDLFFRDDNVCDRDEYKLFNFILKEGLLKNTKYAILKTWVKRYKEDSSELRNLLSIYQLVQKIKYQLGLKDEDKNQVLKFGHYTKGSTLQIMLDQEENEKKKEENEKKKSTFSVSGKTRLYNANYMNDPEEGIVIEQILGLDRRDVLEPSSWFLMSFTNKTDDLAMWSQYGDDAKGVCLVLREDDFSRFTSFNDVSWRKEAIPLVETMNKVESTLSYDLKGSPNELNNIKPTVAIIDEEKRSKSEKKENVPKRNNDYLYRIAYVKHIGENLKLEQTELFEKSEIDKLEKLLNNLKEKLDIGSKVTEENYQNAIAECIEEIRYLFKSVDYKYENELRILRYANLDPSNKEIKIDKTSGVGKLYIERENPIQIGEVIFGPKFPNPEYVTPLLKLLDKKIKYKKSMIKFR
;
A
#
# COMPACT_ATOMS: atom_id res chain seq x y z
N MET A 1 9.79 -34.61 3.59
CA MET A 1 11.12 -34.15 4.05
C MET A 1 11.34 -32.63 3.91
N VAL A 2 10.72 -31.95 2.94
CA VAL A 2 10.84 -30.48 2.74
C VAL A 2 10.55 -29.63 4.00
N ASN A 3 9.68 -30.11 4.87
CA ASN A 3 9.30 -29.40 6.11
C ASN A 3 10.31 -29.58 7.27
N LEU A 4 11.32 -30.44 7.13
CA LEU A 4 12.36 -30.66 8.15
C LEU A 4 13.55 -29.71 7.96
N SER A 5 14.04 -29.52 6.72
CA SER A 5 15.21 -28.67 6.47
C SER A 5 14.98 -27.18 6.69
N ALA A 6 13.74 -26.71 6.56
CA ALA A 6 13.35 -25.34 6.93
C ALA A 6 13.29 -25.13 8.46
N LYS A 7 13.28 -26.21 9.24
CA LYS A 7 13.26 -26.20 10.72
C LYS A 7 14.61 -26.59 11.35
N GLN A 8 15.53 -27.15 10.57
CA GLN A 8 16.88 -27.49 11.02
C GLN A 8 17.70 -26.22 11.14
N THR A 9 18.04 -25.84 12.36
CA THR A 9 18.82 -24.63 12.64
C THR A 9 20.31 -24.90 12.83
N GLU A 10 20.70 -26.16 13.05
CA GLU A 10 22.08 -26.55 13.33
C GLU A 10 22.83 -26.96 12.05
N LEU A 11 24.04 -26.40 11.87
CA LEU A 11 24.90 -26.66 10.70
C LEU A 11 25.13 -28.16 10.47
N LYS A 12 25.41 -28.91 11.54
CA LYS A 12 25.66 -30.36 11.48
C LYS A 12 24.46 -31.17 10.99
N GLU A 13 23.24 -30.75 11.32
CA GLU A 13 22.02 -31.41 10.83
C GLU A 13 21.82 -31.18 9.33
N LEU A 14 22.15 -29.96 8.86
CA LEU A 14 22.13 -29.64 7.44
C LEU A 14 23.19 -30.44 6.68
N GLU A 15 24.43 -30.49 7.17
CA GLU A 15 25.52 -31.28 6.58
C GLU A 15 25.15 -32.76 6.46
N ALA A 16 24.63 -33.37 7.53
CA ALA A 16 24.20 -34.77 7.49
C ALA A 16 23.04 -35.02 6.50
N THR A 17 22.17 -34.02 6.31
CA THR A 17 21.07 -34.09 5.34
C THR A 17 21.59 -33.92 3.91
N VAL A 18 22.56 -33.03 3.69
CA VAL A 18 23.27 -32.85 2.42
C VAL A 18 23.95 -34.15 2.02
N GLU A 19 24.67 -34.84 2.92
CA GLU A 19 25.31 -36.13 2.61
C GLU A 19 24.32 -37.21 2.18
N LYS A 20 23.15 -37.29 2.85
CA LYS A 20 22.11 -38.25 2.48
C LYS A 20 21.51 -37.95 1.12
N LEU A 21 21.18 -36.68 0.85
CA LEU A 21 20.63 -36.26 -0.44
C LEU A 21 21.66 -36.35 -1.56
N GLU A 22 22.95 -36.15 -1.28
CA GLU A 22 24.05 -36.36 -2.23
C GLU A 22 24.13 -37.83 -2.64
N LYS A 23 24.09 -38.76 -1.68
CA LYS A 23 24.05 -40.20 -1.99
C LYS A 23 22.80 -40.58 -2.78
N LEU A 24 21.65 -40.01 -2.45
CA LEU A 24 20.40 -40.24 -3.18
C LEU A 24 20.49 -39.71 -4.62
N GLN A 25 21.03 -38.51 -4.80
CA GLN A 25 21.25 -37.90 -6.12
C GLN A 25 22.24 -38.72 -6.95
N GLN A 26 23.29 -39.27 -6.33
CA GLN A 26 24.23 -40.17 -7.02
C GLN A 26 23.59 -41.49 -7.47
N GLN A 27 22.60 -42.00 -6.73
CA GLN A 27 21.85 -43.21 -7.10
C GLN A 27 20.80 -42.95 -8.18
N PHE A 28 20.18 -41.76 -8.16
CA PHE A 28 19.10 -41.37 -9.05
C PHE A 28 19.49 -40.10 -9.83
N GLN A 29 20.59 -40.18 -10.58
CA GLN A 29 21.20 -39.04 -11.25
C GLN A 29 20.21 -38.28 -12.14
N ASP A 30 19.35 -39.00 -12.87
CA ASP A 30 18.41 -38.39 -13.82
C ASP A 30 17.11 -37.88 -13.18
N SER A 31 16.94 -37.97 -11.85
CA SER A 31 15.71 -37.56 -11.17
C SER A 31 15.68 -36.05 -10.91
N PRO A 32 14.80 -35.28 -11.58
CA PRO A 32 14.73 -33.83 -11.39
C PRO A 32 14.25 -33.46 -9.98
N ASP A 33 13.34 -34.26 -9.40
CA ASP A 33 12.79 -33.99 -8.06
C ASP A 33 13.87 -34.14 -6.98
N ILE A 34 14.70 -35.17 -7.08
CA ILE A 34 15.80 -35.39 -6.13
C ILE A 34 16.85 -34.29 -6.30
N ALA A 35 17.19 -33.95 -7.53
CA ALA A 35 18.10 -32.86 -7.84
C ALA A 35 17.59 -31.54 -7.25
N LEU A 36 16.31 -31.22 -7.41
CA LEU A 36 15.73 -30.01 -6.83
C LEU A 36 15.80 -30.00 -5.30
N GLN A 37 15.50 -31.13 -4.64
CA GLN A 37 15.63 -31.22 -3.17
C GLN A 37 17.09 -31.06 -2.72
N TYR A 38 18.03 -31.65 -3.45
CA TYR A 38 19.45 -31.50 -3.19
C TYR A 38 19.91 -30.05 -3.38
N ALA A 39 19.46 -29.39 -4.44
CA ALA A 39 19.72 -27.98 -4.71
C ALA A 39 19.21 -27.06 -3.58
N MET A 40 17.99 -27.31 -3.09
CA MET A 40 17.39 -26.55 -2.00
C MET A 40 18.19 -26.65 -0.71
N ILE A 41 18.65 -27.86 -0.33
CA ILE A 41 19.44 -28.03 0.90
C ILE A 41 20.82 -27.40 0.79
N LEU A 42 21.45 -27.42 -0.39
CA LEU A 42 22.75 -26.77 -0.63
C LEU A 42 22.65 -25.25 -0.45
N VAL A 43 21.56 -24.63 -0.93
CA VAL A 43 21.30 -23.21 -0.68
C VAL A 43 21.14 -22.95 0.82
N ASN A 44 20.37 -23.76 1.54
CA ASN A 44 20.20 -23.59 2.99
C ASN A 44 21.52 -23.74 3.76
N LEU A 45 22.37 -24.71 3.36
CA LEU A 45 23.70 -24.91 3.93
C LEU A 45 24.57 -23.67 3.72
N SER A 46 24.58 -23.11 2.50
CA SER A 46 25.40 -21.92 2.19
C SER A 46 25.06 -20.67 3.01
N ILE A 47 23.84 -20.56 3.52
CA ILE A 47 23.43 -19.46 4.41
C ILE A 47 24.10 -19.60 5.79
N LYS A 48 24.33 -20.84 6.24
CA LYS A 48 24.88 -21.15 7.57
C LYS A 48 26.40 -21.25 7.58
N GLN A 49 27.02 -21.58 6.44
CA GLN A 49 28.46 -21.62 6.31
C GLN A 49 29.07 -20.23 6.53
N THR A 50 30.20 -20.20 7.25
CA THR A 50 30.94 -18.97 7.55
C THR A 50 32.22 -18.86 6.75
N GLU A 51 32.85 -20.00 6.45
CA GLU A 51 34.13 -20.04 5.73
C GLU A 51 33.92 -20.00 4.21
N LEU A 52 34.71 -19.18 3.52
CA LEU A 52 34.56 -18.95 2.08
C LEU A 52 34.78 -20.24 1.27
N ASN A 53 35.77 -21.05 1.65
CA ASN A 53 36.10 -22.31 0.99
C ASN A 53 34.98 -23.37 1.09
N GLU A 54 34.26 -23.41 2.21
CA GLU A 54 33.12 -24.31 2.40
C GLU A 54 31.97 -23.95 1.46
N ILE A 55 31.69 -22.64 1.31
CA ILE A 55 30.66 -22.15 0.41
C ILE A 55 31.07 -22.36 -1.04
N GLU A 56 32.32 -22.09 -1.41
CA GLU A 56 32.84 -22.37 -2.75
C GLU A 56 32.68 -23.85 -3.13
N ALA A 57 32.98 -24.77 -2.21
CA ALA A 57 32.75 -26.21 -2.44
C ALA A 57 31.26 -26.53 -2.64
N THR A 58 30.38 -25.90 -1.88
CA THR A 58 28.93 -26.09 -1.97
C THR A 58 28.37 -25.50 -3.27
N VAL A 59 28.89 -24.37 -3.73
CA VAL A 59 28.59 -23.74 -5.02
C VAL A 59 29.02 -24.65 -6.16
N GLU A 60 30.17 -25.31 -6.08
CA GLU A 60 30.62 -26.24 -7.13
C GLU A 60 29.72 -27.47 -7.22
N LYS A 61 29.25 -28.02 -6.08
CA LYS A 61 28.24 -29.10 -6.07
C LYS A 61 26.96 -28.67 -6.80
N LEU A 62 26.46 -27.45 -6.52
CA LEU A 62 25.24 -26.95 -7.16
C LEU A 62 25.45 -26.60 -8.64
N LYS A 63 26.65 -26.15 -9.02
CA LYS A 63 27.03 -25.91 -10.41
C LYS A 63 27.03 -27.21 -11.23
N VAL A 64 27.60 -28.29 -10.72
CA VAL A 64 27.57 -29.62 -11.37
C VAL A 64 26.12 -30.06 -11.57
N LEU A 65 25.28 -29.86 -10.56
CA LEU A 65 23.86 -30.19 -10.66
C LEU A 65 23.12 -29.34 -11.70
N HIS A 66 23.41 -28.04 -11.78
CA HIS A 66 22.86 -27.18 -12.83
C HIS A 66 23.32 -27.61 -14.22
N GLN A 67 24.59 -28.00 -14.40
CA GLN A 67 25.10 -28.53 -15.67
C GLN A 67 24.42 -29.85 -16.07
N GLN A 68 24.01 -30.66 -15.09
CA GLN A 68 23.24 -31.87 -15.33
C GLN A 68 21.80 -31.58 -15.78
N PHE A 69 21.21 -30.49 -15.27
CA PHE A 69 19.85 -30.05 -15.59
C PHE A 69 19.84 -28.61 -16.14
N PRO A 70 20.47 -28.36 -17.31
CA PRO A 70 20.74 -27.01 -17.80
C PRO A 70 19.47 -26.23 -18.15
N GLU A 71 18.37 -26.93 -18.47
CA GLU A 71 17.08 -26.33 -18.85
C GLU A 71 16.11 -26.19 -17.67
N SER A 72 16.49 -26.59 -16.45
CA SER A 72 15.60 -26.56 -15.29
C SER A 72 15.55 -25.17 -14.64
N PRO A 73 14.42 -24.43 -14.71
CA PRO A 73 14.30 -23.10 -14.12
C PRO A 73 14.46 -23.12 -12.60
N ASP A 74 13.94 -24.14 -11.94
CA ASP A 74 14.01 -24.26 -10.48
C ASP A 74 15.45 -24.46 -10.00
N ILE A 75 16.23 -25.31 -10.68
CA ILE A 75 17.64 -25.55 -10.34
C ILE A 75 18.49 -24.32 -10.68
N ALA A 76 18.25 -23.68 -11.83
CA ALA A 76 18.89 -22.42 -12.21
C ALA A 76 18.65 -21.32 -11.17
N LEU A 77 17.42 -21.20 -10.66
CA LEU A 77 17.09 -20.28 -9.58
C LEU A 77 17.88 -20.60 -8.30
N ARG A 78 18.00 -21.87 -7.90
CA ARG A 78 18.84 -22.26 -6.74
C ARG A 78 20.30 -21.93 -6.98
N TYR A 79 20.80 -22.11 -8.21
CA TYR A 79 22.15 -21.75 -8.58
C TYR A 79 22.39 -20.23 -8.50
N ALA A 80 21.45 -19.41 -8.98
CA ALA A 80 21.51 -17.96 -8.79
C ALA A 80 21.57 -17.55 -7.31
N ARG A 81 20.73 -18.18 -6.46
CA ARG A 81 20.70 -17.91 -5.02
C ARG A 81 22.01 -18.28 -4.31
N ILE A 82 22.63 -19.42 -4.65
CA ILE A 82 23.89 -19.80 -4.01
C ILE A 82 25.04 -18.88 -4.44
N LEU A 83 25.04 -18.41 -5.70
CA LEU A 83 26.01 -17.43 -6.18
C LEU A 83 25.86 -16.10 -5.43
N PHE A 84 24.62 -15.68 -5.15
CA PHE A 84 24.36 -14.51 -4.31
C PHE A 84 24.89 -14.70 -2.88
N ASN A 85 24.65 -15.85 -2.26
CA ASN A 85 25.17 -16.15 -0.92
C ASN A 85 26.71 -16.19 -0.88
N LEU A 86 27.35 -16.74 -1.92
CA LEU A 86 28.80 -16.69 -2.09
C LEU A 86 29.30 -15.24 -2.14
N ALA A 87 28.65 -14.39 -2.93
CA ALA A 87 29.00 -12.99 -3.07
C ALA A 87 28.99 -12.24 -1.74
N ALA A 88 28.00 -12.53 -0.87
CA ALA A 88 27.90 -11.91 0.45
C ALA A 88 29.08 -12.24 1.38
N LYS A 89 29.89 -13.26 1.05
CA LYS A 89 31.10 -13.65 1.78
C LYS A 89 32.40 -13.26 1.08
N GLN A 90 32.31 -12.83 -0.17
CA GLN A 90 33.45 -12.35 -0.94
C GLN A 90 33.79 -10.92 -0.53
N THR A 91 35.07 -10.65 -0.31
CA THR A 91 35.58 -9.30 0.01
C THR A 91 36.43 -8.71 -1.11
N GLU A 92 36.97 -9.56 -1.99
CA GLU A 92 37.82 -9.14 -3.11
C GLU A 92 36.97 -8.85 -4.36
N LEU A 93 37.19 -7.68 -4.97
CA LEU A 93 36.42 -7.22 -6.14
C LEU A 93 36.51 -8.18 -7.35
N ASN A 94 37.68 -8.73 -7.62
CA ASN A 94 37.90 -9.71 -8.70
C ASN A 94 37.05 -11.00 -8.54
N LYS A 95 36.86 -11.48 -7.30
CA LYS A 95 36.01 -12.62 -6.99
C LYS A 95 34.55 -12.28 -7.21
N LEU A 96 34.12 -11.08 -6.76
CA LEU A 96 32.78 -10.57 -7.03
C LEU A 96 32.52 -10.44 -8.53
N GLU A 97 33.42 -9.84 -9.31
CA GLU A 97 33.29 -9.75 -10.77
C GLU A 97 33.19 -11.11 -11.45
N THR A 98 33.92 -12.10 -10.95
CA THR A 98 33.84 -13.48 -11.47
C THR A 98 32.47 -14.08 -11.17
N THR A 99 31.92 -13.88 -9.98
CA THR A 99 30.56 -14.29 -9.61
C THR A 99 29.52 -13.53 -10.45
N ALA A 100 29.75 -12.24 -10.73
CA ALA A 100 28.90 -11.41 -11.57
C ALA A 100 28.77 -11.97 -12.98
N LYS A 101 29.89 -12.39 -13.57
CA LYS A 101 29.92 -13.03 -14.91
C LYS A 101 29.15 -14.34 -14.92
N LYS A 102 29.28 -15.18 -13.89
CA LYS A 102 28.49 -16.43 -13.77
C LYS A 102 26.99 -16.15 -13.71
N LEU A 103 26.56 -15.16 -12.93
CA LEU A 103 25.15 -14.76 -12.86
C LEU A 103 24.65 -14.14 -14.17
N GLN A 104 25.50 -13.37 -14.85
CA GLN A 104 25.20 -12.81 -16.17
C GLN A 104 25.00 -13.93 -17.20
N GLU A 105 25.94 -14.88 -17.30
CA GLU A 105 25.85 -16.03 -18.21
C GLU A 105 24.59 -16.85 -17.93
N LEU A 106 24.27 -17.09 -16.65
CA LEU A 106 23.05 -17.79 -16.24
C LEU A 106 21.79 -17.04 -16.69
N TYR A 107 21.73 -15.73 -16.50
CA TYR A 107 20.57 -14.92 -16.91
C TYR A 107 20.46 -14.77 -18.43
N GLU A 108 21.58 -14.70 -19.15
CA GLU A 108 21.58 -14.57 -20.62
C GLU A 108 21.28 -15.88 -21.34
N HIS A 109 21.38 -17.03 -20.66
CA HIS A 109 20.98 -18.33 -21.19
C HIS A 109 19.46 -18.39 -21.39
N GLU A 110 19.01 -18.77 -22.59
CA GLU A 110 17.60 -19.10 -22.85
C GLU A 110 17.27 -20.44 -22.17
N PRO A 111 16.21 -20.58 -21.35
CA PRO A 111 15.02 -19.72 -21.22
C PRO A 111 15.05 -18.72 -20.04
N PHE A 112 16.16 -18.62 -19.30
CA PHE A 112 16.22 -17.89 -18.02
C PHE A 112 16.18 -16.36 -18.16
N ARG A 113 16.40 -15.85 -19.38
CA ARG A 113 16.30 -14.42 -19.68
C ARG A 113 14.91 -13.83 -19.42
N GLU A 114 13.87 -14.66 -19.40
CA GLU A 114 12.49 -14.28 -19.05
C GLU A 114 12.14 -14.50 -17.57
N SER A 115 13.06 -15.04 -16.76
CA SER A 115 12.82 -15.29 -15.34
C SER A 115 12.94 -14.01 -14.51
N GLU A 116 11.81 -13.57 -13.96
CA GLU A 116 11.74 -12.39 -13.08
C GLU A 116 12.56 -12.60 -11.79
N GLU A 117 12.54 -13.82 -11.23
CA GLU A 117 13.26 -14.15 -9.99
C GLU A 117 14.78 -14.14 -10.18
N ILE A 118 15.28 -14.73 -11.27
CA ILE A 118 16.72 -14.73 -11.58
C ILE A 118 17.17 -13.30 -11.89
N ALA A 119 16.38 -12.55 -12.66
CA ALA A 119 16.66 -11.14 -12.93
C ALA A 119 16.71 -10.29 -11.65
N PHE A 120 15.82 -10.54 -10.69
CA PHE A 120 15.80 -9.85 -9.40
C PHE A 120 17.05 -10.18 -8.56
N ILE A 121 17.42 -11.45 -8.44
CA ILE A 121 18.66 -11.88 -7.75
C ILE A 121 19.90 -11.26 -8.40
N TYR A 122 19.95 -11.27 -9.74
CA TYR A 122 21.05 -10.67 -10.47
C TYR A 122 21.11 -9.14 -10.25
N GLY A 123 19.96 -8.46 -10.24
CA GLY A 123 19.87 -7.04 -9.88
C GLY A 123 20.40 -6.75 -8.47
N MET A 124 19.99 -7.54 -7.47
CA MET A 124 20.49 -7.38 -6.09
C MET A 124 21.99 -7.58 -5.99
N PHE A 125 22.51 -8.61 -6.67
CA PHE A 125 23.94 -8.86 -6.76
C PHE A 125 24.66 -7.63 -7.35
N LEU A 126 24.18 -7.11 -8.49
CA LEU A 126 24.79 -5.98 -9.18
C LEU A 126 24.75 -4.70 -8.34
N ALA A 127 23.66 -4.44 -7.62
CA ALA A 127 23.58 -3.32 -6.70
C ALA A 127 24.61 -3.43 -5.56
N SER A 128 24.84 -4.64 -5.06
CA SER A 128 25.90 -4.90 -4.06
C SER A 128 27.30 -4.73 -4.66
N LEU A 129 27.54 -5.23 -5.88
CA LEU A 129 28.81 -5.05 -6.60
C LEU A 129 29.12 -3.57 -6.85
N PHE A 130 28.11 -2.78 -7.24
CA PHE A 130 28.26 -1.35 -7.51
C PHE A 130 28.91 -0.58 -6.36
N ASN A 131 28.59 -0.96 -5.11
CA ASN A 131 29.14 -0.34 -3.91
C ASN A 131 30.64 -0.65 -3.70
N HIS A 132 31.16 -1.72 -4.32
CA HIS A 132 32.58 -2.12 -4.26
C HIS A 132 33.40 -1.59 -5.43
N GLN A 133 32.76 -1.30 -6.57
CA GLN A 133 33.43 -0.76 -7.76
C GLN A 133 33.95 0.65 -7.49
N THR A 134 35.16 0.97 -7.93
CA THR A 134 35.74 2.33 -7.88
C THR A 134 35.84 2.98 -9.25
N GLU A 135 35.98 2.18 -10.31
CA GLU A 135 36.13 2.64 -11.68
C GLU A 135 34.79 3.12 -12.26
N LEU A 136 34.83 4.26 -12.95
CA LEU A 136 33.63 4.89 -13.50
C LEU A 136 32.99 4.04 -14.59
N ASP A 137 33.79 3.45 -15.48
CA ASP A 137 33.30 2.66 -16.61
C ASP A 137 32.58 1.38 -16.14
N GLU A 138 33.12 0.71 -15.12
CA GLU A 138 32.49 -0.45 -14.49
C GLU A 138 31.14 -0.09 -13.86
N ARG A 139 31.11 1.01 -13.09
CA ARG A 139 29.86 1.53 -12.50
C ARG A 139 28.82 1.85 -13.57
N LEU A 140 29.22 2.50 -14.67
CA LEU A 140 28.32 2.82 -15.79
C LEU A 140 27.75 1.55 -16.45
N GLN A 141 28.57 0.51 -16.61
CA GLN A 141 28.12 -0.78 -17.14
C GLN A 141 27.11 -1.45 -16.20
N THR A 142 27.42 -1.53 -14.90
CA THR A 142 26.51 -2.06 -13.87
C THR A 142 25.17 -1.32 -13.87
N THR A 143 25.19 0.02 -13.89
CA THR A 143 23.98 0.86 -13.96
C THR A 143 23.15 0.57 -15.20
N LYS A 144 23.80 0.41 -16.36
CA LYS A 144 23.11 0.11 -17.63
C LYS A 144 22.40 -1.25 -17.56
N ILE A 145 23.02 -2.25 -16.93
CA ILE A 145 22.41 -3.57 -16.78
C ILE A 145 21.21 -3.50 -15.83
N ILE A 146 21.35 -2.91 -14.64
CA ILE A 146 20.25 -2.78 -13.68
C ILE A 146 19.06 -2.03 -14.31
N LYS A 147 19.31 -0.95 -15.07
CA LYS A 147 18.25 -0.23 -15.81
C LYS A 147 17.49 -1.13 -16.77
N LYS A 148 18.18 -1.95 -17.56
CA LYS A 148 17.54 -2.90 -18.49
C LYS A 148 16.71 -3.95 -17.75
N LEU A 149 17.22 -4.48 -16.63
CA LEU A 149 16.47 -5.42 -15.80
C LEU A 149 15.20 -4.78 -15.25
N TYR A 150 15.29 -3.56 -14.73
CA TYR A 150 14.13 -2.82 -14.24
C TYR A 150 13.13 -2.49 -15.35
N GLU A 151 13.58 -2.02 -16.52
CA GLU A 151 12.69 -1.73 -17.66
C GLU A 151 11.87 -2.96 -18.05
N LYS A 152 12.48 -4.14 -18.05
CA LYS A 152 11.82 -5.41 -18.40
C LYS A 152 10.92 -5.94 -17.29
N PHE A 153 11.36 -5.87 -16.02
CA PHE A 153 10.71 -6.55 -14.89
C PHE A 153 10.21 -5.59 -13.79
N SER A 154 9.99 -4.32 -14.12
CA SER A 154 9.60 -3.27 -13.15
C SER A 154 8.40 -3.68 -12.28
N LYS A 155 7.37 -4.30 -12.86
CA LYS A 155 6.19 -4.76 -12.10
C LYS A 155 6.57 -5.74 -11.00
N PHE A 156 7.37 -6.75 -11.32
CA PHE A 156 7.84 -7.74 -10.35
C PHE A 156 8.75 -7.11 -9.28
N MET A 157 9.69 -6.25 -9.69
CA MET A 157 10.58 -5.56 -8.75
C MET A 157 9.80 -4.66 -7.79
N ILE A 158 8.85 -3.86 -8.30
CA ILE A 158 7.98 -3.00 -7.48
C ILE A 158 7.18 -3.84 -6.49
N GLN A 159 6.60 -4.98 -6.91
CA GLN A 159 5.89 -5.86 -5.99
C GLN A 159 6.80 -6.39 -4.87
N ASN A 160 8.04 -6.79 -5.19
CA ASN A 160 9.00 -7.23 -4.16
C ASN A 160 9.38 -6.08 -3.21
N PHE A 161 9.50 -4.84 -3.72
CA PHE A 161 9.74 -3.66 -2.88
C PHE A 161 8.54 -3.34 -1.99
N ASP A 162 7.33 -3.53 -2.51
CA ASP A 162 6.08 -3.36 -1.76
C ASP A 162 6.02 -4.35 -0.59
N ASP A 163 6.35 -5.63 -0.86
CA ASP A 163 6.42 -6.68 0.14
C ASP A 163 7.52 -6.43 1.18
N LEU A 164 8.70 -5.99 0.75
CA LEU A 164 9.81 -5.60 1.62
C LEU A 164 9.40 -4.46 2.57
N PHE A 165 8.78 -3.40 2.04
CA PHE A 165 8.30 -2.27 2.84
C PHE A 165 7.21 -2.66 3.83
N PHE A 166 6.56 -3.80 3.68
CA PHE A 166 5.50 -4.22 4.59
C PHE A 166 5.93 -5.29 5.60
N ARG A 167 6.67 -6.31 5.16
CA ARG A 167 7.01 -7.47 5.99
C ARG A 167 8.06 -7.18 7.04
N ASP A 168 9.06 -6.38 6.70
CA ASP A 168 10.22 -6.17 7.56
C ASP A 168 10.02 -4.94 8.46
N ASP A 169 10.52 -4.99 9.70
CA ASP A 169 10.50 -3.82 10.58
C ASP A 169 11.68 -2.87 10.33
N ASN A 170 12.71 -3.34 9.61
CA ASN A 170 13.82 -2.52 9.14
C ASN A 170 14.18 -2.84 7.69
N VAL A 171 13.55 -2.13 6.74
CA VAL A 171 13.82 -2.27 5.30
C VAL A 171 15.31 -2.16 4.98
N CYS A 172 16.04 -1.28 5.67
CA CYS A 172 17.41 -0.94 5.33
C CYS A 172 18.42 -2.09 5.58
N ASP A 173 18.05 -3.09 6.38
CA ASP A 173 18.93 -4.20 6.73
C ASP A 173 18.83 -5.38 5.74
N ARG A 174 17.88 -5.30 4.81
CA ARG A 174 17.56 -6.36 3.85
C ARG A 174 18.38 -6.21 2.57
N ASP A 175 18.79 -7.32 1.97
CA ASP A 175 19.59 -7.27 0.74
C ASP A 175 18.80 -6.68 -0.45
N GLU A 176 17.49 -6.92 -0.47
CA GLU A 176 16.54 -6.35 -1.43
C GLU A 176 16.58 -4.82 -1.43
N TYR A 177 16.90 -4.20 -0.28
CA TYR A 177 16.99 -2.74 -0.15
C TYR A 177 18.14 -2.14 -0.96
N LYS A 178 19.26 -2.86 -1.15
CA LYS A 178 20.37 -2.35 -1.98
C LYS A 178 19.91 -2.08 -3.40
N LEU A 179 19.15 -3.01 -3.99
CA LEU A 179 18.57 -2.85 -5.31
C LEU A 179 17.51 -1.75 -5.34
N PHE A 180 16.60 -1.73 -4.36
CA PHE A 180 15.59 -0.69 -4.22
C PHE A 180 16.22 0.72 -4.19
N ASN A 181 17.20 0.92 -3.31
CA ASN A 181 17.89 2.19 -3.11
C ASN A 181 18.65 2.62 -4.37
N PHE A 182 19.30 1.67 -5.05
CA PHE A 182 19.95 1.92 -6.33
C PHE A 182 18.96 2.44 -7.38
N ILE A 183 17.85 1.72 -7.59
CA ILE A 183 16.80 2.06 -8.56
C ILE A 183 16.15 3.41 -8.21
N LEU A 184 15.97 3.69 -6.91
CA LEU A 184 15.47 4.95 -6.40
C LEU A 184 16.42 6.13 -6.72
N LYS A 185 17.72 5.97 -6.49
CA LYS A 185 18.77 6.97 -6.83
C LYS A 185 18.83 7.28 -8.32
N GLU A 186 18.74 6.24 -9.14
CA GLU A 186 18.69 6.37 -10.60
C GLU A 186 17.38 7.03 -11.09
N GLY A 187 16.45 7.34 -10.18
CA GLY A 187 15.23 8.06 -10.47
C GLY A 187 14.20 7.24 -11.25
N LEU A 188 14.37 5.91 -11.27
CA LEU A 188 13.49 4.98 -12.00
C LEU A 188 12.14 4.80 -11.30
N LEU A 189 12.07 5.08 -9.99
CA LEU A 189 10.85 5.04 -9.19
C LEU A 189 10.02 6.34 -9.23
N LYS A 190 10.41 7.35 -10.02
CA LYS A 190 9.77 8.67 -10.04
C LYS A 190 8.27 8.67 -10.38
N ASN A 191 7.80 7.67 -11.12
CA ASN A 191 6.40 7.54 -11.53
C ASN A 191 5.62 6.52 -10.66
N THR A 192 6.27 6.00 -9.62
CA THR A 192 5.70 5.04 -8.69
C THR A 192 5.25 5.73 -7.41
N LYS A 193 4.71 4.97 -6.46
CA LYS A 193 4.37 5.46 -5.13
C LYS A 193 5.60 5.93 -4.33
N TYR A 194 6.79 5.45 -4.66
CA TYR A 194 8.06 5.82 -4.00
C TYR A 194 8.65 7.16 -4.46
N ALA A 195 7.95 7.92 -5.32
CA ALA A 195 8.44 9.17 -5.86
C ALA A 195 8.89 10.17 -4.78
N ILE A 196 8.16 10.24 -3.67
CA ILE A 196 8.44 11.09 -2.51
C ILE A 196 9.84 10.86 -1.92
N LEU A 197 10.37 9.63 -2.00
CA LEU A 197 11.67 9.29 -1.42
C LEU A 197 12.86 9.82 -2.24
N LYS A 198 12.62 10.22 -3.50
CA LYS A 198 13.68 10.63 -4.43
C LYS A 198 14.42 11.88 -3.94
N THR A 199 13.71 12.82 -3.34
CA THR A 199 14.30 14.06 -2.81
C THR A 199 15.23 13.75 -1.63
N TRP A 200 14.82 12.84 -0.74
CA TRP A 200 15.59 12.44 0.44
C TRP A 200 16.85 11.65 0.05
N VAL A 201 16.73 10.72 -0.87
CA VAL A 201 17.84 9.87 -1.34
C VAL A 201 18.90 10.65 -2.13
N LYS A 202 18.54 11.77 -2.76
CA LYS A 202 19.52 12.68 -3.38
C LYS A 202 20.30 13.50 -2.36
N ARG A 203 19.68 13.80 -1.21
CA ARG A 203 20.24 14.66 -0.18
C ARG A 203 21.14 13.89 0.78
N TYR A 204 20.68 12.72 1.21
CA TYR A 204 21.36 11.90 2.22
C TYR A 204 22.18 10.78 1.59
N LYS A 205 23.30 10.44 2.23
CA LYS A 205 24.14 9.31 1.81
C LYS A 205 23.42 7.97 2.04
N GLU A 206 23.84 6.94 1.32
CA GLU A 206 23.26 5.59 1.40
C GLU A 206 23.21 5.02 2.82
N ASP A 207 24.35 5.11 3.51
CA ASP A 207 24.54 4.55 4.84
C ASP A 207 24.32 5.59 5.94
N SER A 208 23.71 6.72 5.61
CA SER A 208 23.44 7.76 6.59
C SER A 208 22.32 7.31 7.52
N SER A 209 22.53 7.52 8.82
CA SER A 209 21.52 7.24 9.84
C SER A 209 20.23 8.04 9.62
N GLU A 210 20.35 9.22 9.02
CA GLU A 210 19.26 10.11 8.66
C GLU A 210 18.34 9.46 7.63
N LEU A 211 18.88 9.00 6.50
CA LEU A 211 18.09 8.35 5.45
C LEU A 211 17.40 7.09 5.98
N ARG A 212 18.15 6.26 6.71
CA ARG A 212 17.61 5.02 7.31
C ARG A 212 16.44 5.33 8.24
N ASN A 213 16.58 6.35 9.09
CA ASN A 213 15.52 6.75 10.01
C ASN A 213 14.29 7.33 9.26
N LEU A 214 14.48 8.16 8.24
CA LEU A 214 13.37 8.67 7.41
C LEU A 214 12.59 7.55 6.73
N LEU A 215 13.29 6.56 6.18
CA LEU A 215 12.66 5.40 5.56
C LEU A 215 11.87 4.57 6.58
N SER A 216 12.41 4.35 7.79
CA SER A 216 11.69 3.68 8.88
C SER A 216 10.44 4.45 9.31
N ILE A 217 10.55 5.78 9.48
CA ILE A 217 9.41 6.65 9.81
C ILE A 217 8.33 6.52 8.74
N TYR A 218 8.71 6.68 7.47
CA TYR A 218 7.75 6.62 6.37
C TYR A 218 7.10 5.24 6.27
N GLN A 219 7.87 4.17 6.45
CA GLN A 219 7.35 2.80 6.50
C GLN A 219 6.31 2.63 7.60
N LEU A 220 6.58 3.09 8.82
CA LEU A 220 5.65 3.01 9.95
C LEU A 220 4.38 3.81 9.67
N VAL A 221 4.50 5.01 9.10
CA VAL A 221 3.36 5.82 8.66
C VAL A 221 2.49 5.07 7.65
N GLN A 222 3.08 4.43 6.63
CA GLN A 222 2.31 3.67 5.64
C GLN A 222 1.66 2.42 6.27
N LYS A 223 2.34 1.74 7.21
CA LYS A 223 1.75 0.64 7.99
C LYS A 223 0.55 1.11 8.81
N ILE A 224 0.65 2.26 9.49
CA ILE A 224 -0.45 2.88 10.25
C ILE A 224 -1.62 3.21 9.31
N LYS A 225 -1.32 3.90 8.19
CA LYS A 225 -2.31 4.27 7.18
C LYS A 225 -3.06 3.05 6.64
N TYR A 226 -2.35 1.96 6.39
CA TYR A 226 -2.95 0.69 6.01
C TYR A 226 -3.86 0.13 7.11
N GLN A 227 -3.43 0.10 8.37
CA GLN A 227 -4.26 -0.39 9.48
C GLN A 227 -5.55 0.43 9.65
N LEU A 228 -5.50 1.74 9.41
CA LEU A 228 -6.67 2.61 9.46
C LEU A 228 -7.62 2.40 8.27
N GLY A 229 -7.14 1.85 7.15
CA GLY A 229 -7.96 1.51 6.00
C GLY A 229 -8.99 0.41 6.29
N LEU A 230 -10.26 0.64 5.93
CA LEU A 230 -11.37 -0.30 6.12
C LEU A 230 -11.17 -1.58 5.31
N LYS A 231 -11.27 -2.76 5.93
CA LYS A 231 -10.94 -4.06 5.31
C LYS A 231 -12.15 -4.73 4.68
N ASP A 232 -11.86 -5.63 3.74
CA ASP A 232 -12.87 -6.46 3.08
C ASP A 232 -13.50 -7.50 4.00
N GLU A 233 -12.80 -7.89 5.07
CA GLU A 233 -13.28 -8.88 6.04
C GLU A 233 -14.35 -8.32 7.00
N ASP A 234 -14.52 -6.98 7.06
CA ASP A 234 -15.51 -6.29 7.89
C ASP A 234 -16.98 -6.48 7.38
N LYS A 235 -17.21 -7.41 6.44
CA LYS A 235 -18.50 -7.70 5.78
C LYS A 235 -19.61 -8.18 6.73
N ASN A 236 -19.26 -8.59 7.95
CA ASN A 236 -20.25 -9.02 8.95
C ASN A 236 -20.92 -7.83 9.68
N GLN A 237 -20.41 -6.61 9.52
CA GLN A 237 -21.07 -5.40 10.02
C GLN A 237 -21.87 -4.74 8.90
N VAL A 238 -23.16 -4.48 9.15
CA VAL A 238 -23.97 -3.63 8.26
C VAL A 238 -23.53 -2.18 8.46
N LEU A 239 -22.47 -1.79 7.76
CA LEU A 239 -21.97 -0.42 7.77
C LEU A 239 -22.90 0.48 6.94
N LYS A 240 -23.07 1.70 7.43
CA LYS A 240 -23.78 2.76 6.70
C LYS A 240 -22.84 3.92 6.47
N PHE A 241 -22.97 4.55 5.31
CA PHE A 241 -22.15 5.70 4.93
C PHE A 241 -23.05 6.94 4.88
N GLY A 242 -23.36 7.48 6.05
CA GLY A 242 -24.19 8.67 6.20
C GLY A 242 -23.40 9.94 5.96
N HIS A 243 -23.96 10.86 5.18
CA HIS A 243 -23.44 12.21 4.98
C HIS A 243 -24.54 13.23 5.31
N TYR A 244 -24.39 13.94 6.42
CA TYR A 244 -25.32 14.98 6.83
C TYR A 244 -25.06 16.27 6.05
N THR A 245 -26.12 16.87 5.52
CA THR A 245 -26.03 18.10 4.74
C THR A 245 -27.33 18.91 4.79
N LYS A 246 -27.28 20.14 4.27
CA LYS A 246 -28.44 21.02 4.20
C LYS A 246 -29.42 20.55 3.13
N GLY A 247 -30.70 20.87 3.32
CA GLY A 247 -31.73 20.62 2.32
C GLY A 247 -31.45 21.31 0.98
N SER A 248 -30.87 22.51 1.00
CA SER A 248 -30.46 23.22 -0.21
C SER A 248 -29.35 22.51 -0.98
N THR A 249 -28.40 21.87 -0.29
CA THR A 249 -27.36 21.05 -0.91
C THR A 249 -27.96 19.84 -1.62
N LEU A 250 -28.97 19.20 -1.02
CA LEU A 250 -29.72 18.14 -1.68
C LEU A 250 -30.36 18.67 -2.97
N GLN A 251 -31.01 19.84 -2.96
CA GLN A 251 -31.61 20.40 -4.19
C GLN A 251 -30.56 20.57 -5.30
N ILE A 252 -29.37 21.10 -4.99
CA ILE A 252 -28.28 21.25 -5.97
C ILE A 252 -27.86 19.88 -6.58
N MET A 253 -27.88 18.80 -5.80
CA MET A 253 -27.58 17.45 -6.31
C MET A 253 -28.72 16.86 -7.15
N LEU A 254 -29.96 17.30 -6.92
CA LEU A 254 -31.14 16.88 -7.68
C LEU A 254 -31.36 17.74 -8.92
N ASP A 255 -30.82 18.96 -8.96
CA ASP A 255 -30.90 19.88 -10.09
C ASP A 255 -30.41 19.20 -11.37
N GLN A 256 -31.32 19.09 -12.34
CA GLN A 256 -31.06 18.54 -13.65
C GLN A 256 -30.76 19.69 -14.60
N GLU A 257 -29.66 19.64 -15.36
CA GLU A 257 -29.47 20.56 -16.48
C GLU A 257 -30.56 20.31 -17.53
N GLU A 258 -31.38 21.32 -17.83
CA GLU A 258 -32.28 21.30 -18.98
C GLU A 258 -31.43 21.25 -20.25
N ASN A 259 -31.36 20.08 -20.90
CA ASN A 259 -30.65 19.88 -22.16
C ASN A 259 -31.35 20.62 -23.32
N GLU A 260 -31.23 21.93 -23.41
CA GLU A 260 -31.76 22.69 -24.55
C GLU A 260 -30.83 22.69 -25.80
N LYS A 261 -29.61 22.12 -25.74
CA LYS A 261 -28.65 22.19 -26.87
C LYS A 261 -28.00 20.87 -27.29
N LYS A 262 -28.78 19.78 -27.43
CA LYS A 262 -28.38 18.59 -28.22
C LYS A 262 -29.54 18.08 -29.08
N LYS A 263 -29.91 18.88 -30.08
CA LYS A 263 -30.57 18.38 -31.30
C LYS A 263 -29.50 18.39 -32.38
N GLU A 264 -29.43 17.30 -33.15
CA GLU A 264 -28.39 16.95 -34.15
C GLU A 264 -27.15 16.32 -33.48
N GLU A 265 -26.78 15.05 -33.66
CA GLU A 265 -27.17 13.94 -34.53
C GLU A 265 -26.85 12.61 -33.81
N ASN A 266 -27.59 11.57 -34.18
CA ASN A 266 -27.25 10.14 -34.09
C ASN A 266 -27.18 9.39 -32.73
N GLU A 267 -28.15 8.48 -32.63
CA GLU A 267 -28.13 7.15 -31.97
C GLU A 267 -28.35 7.01 -30.45
N LYS A 268 -29.49 6.36 -30.14
CA LYS A 268 -29.95 5.82 -28.84
C LYS A 268 -30.15 6.85 -27.72
N LYS A 269 -31.30 7.55 -27.79
CA LYS A 269 -31.92 8.25 -26.66
C LYS A 269 -32.14 7.30 -25.47
N LYS A 270 -31.22 7.33 -24.50
CA LYS A 270 -31.48 6.94 -23.12
C LYS A 270 -31.99 8.20 -22.41
N SER A 271 -33.29 8.47 -22.43
CA SER A 271 -33.86 9.43 -21.49
C SER A 271 -33.87 8.76 -20.13
N THR A 272 -33.28 9.33 -19.08
CA THR A 272 -33.65 8.92 -17.72
C THR A 272 -33.00 9.86 -16.72
N PHE A 273 -33.83 10.68 -16.08
CA PHE A 273 -33.52 11.41 -14.85
C PHE A 273 -32.54 10.63 -13.97
N SER A 274 -31.41 11.21 -13.62
CA SER A 274 -30.41 10.61 -12.72
C SER A 274 -29.83 11.70 -11.83
N VAL A 275 -29.47 11.38 -10.59
CA VAL A 275 -28.75 12.34 -9.72
C VAL A 275 -27.51 12.83 -10.47
N SER A 276 -27.44 14.14 -10.75
CA SER A 276 -26.37 14.78 -11.51
C SER A 276 -25.43 15.51 -10.56
N GLY A 277 -24.15 15.53 -10.91
CA GLY A 277 -23.10 16.18 -10.10
C GLY A 277 -22.07 15.20 -9.55
N LYS A 278 -20.86 15.70 -9.35
CA LYS A 278 -19.77 14.95 -8.73
C LYS A 278 -19.64 15.40 -7.29
N THR A 279 -19.42 14.45 -6.39
CA THR A 279 -19.21 14.80 -4.99
C THR A 279 -17.84 15.43 -4.82
N ARG A 280 -17.80 16.45 -3.97
CA ARG A 280 -16.62 17.26 -3.71
C ARG A 280 -15.88 16.71 -2.49
N LEU A 281 -14.57 16.57 -2.62
CA LEU A 281 -13.67 16.43 -1.47
C LEU A 281 -13.06 17.81 -1.27
N TYR A 282 -13.31 18.39 -0.10
CA TYR A 282 -12.81 19.72 0.24
C TYR A 282 -11.41 19.62 0.83
N ASN A 283 -10.62 20.68 0.68
CA ASN A 283 -9.31 20.74 1.32
C ASN A 283 -9.42 20.48 2.84
N ALA A 284 -8.48 19.73 3.38
CA ALA A 284 -8.51 19.31 4.78
C ALA A 284 -8.52 20.50 5.77
N ASN A 285 -7.95 21.65 5.39
CA ASN A 285 -7.95 22.85 6.23
C ASN A 285 -9.34 23.51 6.40
N TYR A 286 -10.36 23.05 5.67
CA TYR A 286 -11.73 23.59 5.78
C TYR A 286 -12.64 22.78 6.70
N MET A 287 -12.10 21.76 7.37
CA MET A 287 -12.88 20.96 8.29
C MET A 287 -13.22 21.76 9.55
N ASN A 288 -14.38 21.44 10.13
CA ASN A 288 -14.96 22.22 11.23
C ASN A 288 -14.34 21.88 12.59
N ASP A 289 -13.66 20.73 12.72
CA ASP A 289 -13.04 20.30 13.97
C ASP A 289 -11.72 21.07 14.17
N PRO A 290 -11.60 21.90 15.23
CA PRO A 290 -10.41 22.69 15.49
C PRO A 290 -9.18 21.86 15.91
N GLU A 291 -9.38 20.62 16.35
CA GLU A 291 -8.30 19.68 16.71
C GLU A 291 -7.86 18.82 15.51
N GLU A 292 -8.55 18.96 14.38
CA GLU A 292 -8.29 18.17 13.20
C GLU A 292 -6.89 18.40 12.64
N GLY A 293 -6.15 17.30 12.52
CA GLY A 293 -4.74 17.32 12.13
C GLY A 293 -3.75 17.70 13.24
N ILE A 294 -4.22 18.08 14.42
CA ILE A 294 -3.37 18.44 15.56
C ILE A 294 -3.18 17.24 16.50
N VAL A 295 -4.22 16.41 16.65
CA VAL A 295 -4.26 15.30 17.61
C VAL A 295 -3.04 14.38 17.46
N ILE A 296 -2.69 13.97 16.24
CA ILE A 296 -1.54 13.09 16.02
C ILE A 296 -0.20 13.78 16.33
N GLU A 297 -0.08 15.08 16.04
CA GLU A 297 1.14 15.85 16.31
C GLU A 297 1.38 15.95 17.81
N GLN A 298 0.33 16.21 18.60
CA GLN A 298 0.40 16.24 20.06
C GLN A 298 0.81 14.89 20.65
N ILE A 299 0.26 13.80 20.15
CA ILE A 299 0.54 12.44 20.64
C ILE A 299 2.00 12.04 20.38
N LEU A 300 2.51 12.44 19.21
CA LEU A 300 3.87 12.17 18.80
C LEU A 300 4.88 13.19 19.36
N GLY A 301 4.43 14.20 20.11
CA GLY A 301 5.29 15.22 20.71
C GLY A 301 5.93 16.16 19.67
N LEU A 302 5.25 16.38 18.54
CA LEU A 302 5.71 17.25 17.46
C LEU A 302 5.24 18.69 17.67
N ASP A 303 6.06 19.64 17.22
CA ASP A 303 5.67 21.04 17.18
C ASP A 303 4.46 21.24 16.27
N ARG A 304 3.53 22.07 16.74
CA ARG A 304 2.33 22.40 15.97
C ARG A 304 2.73 23.20 14.73
N ARG A 305 2.35 22.72 13.55
CA ARG A 305 2.54 23.47 12.31
C ARG A 305 1.73 24.76 12.29
N ASP A 306 2.18 25.70 11.46
CA ASP A 306 1.41 26.91 11.20
C ASP A 306 0.02 26.52 10.65
N VAL A 307 -1.03 27.02 11.29
CA VAL A 307 -2.42 26.80 10.88
C VAL A 307 -2.70 27.42 9.51
N LEU A 308 -1.86 28.37 9.08
CA LEU A 308 -1.94 28.99 7.77
C LEU A 308 -1.26 28.17 6.66
N GLU A 309 -0.47 27.14 7.01
CA GLU A 309 0.14 26.28 6.00
C GLU A 309 -0.94 25.45 5.28
N PRO A 310 -0.96 25.49 3.93
CA PRO A 310 -1.98 24.80 3.18
C PRO A 310 -1.69 23.29 3.11
N SER A 311 -2.70 22.46 3.34
CA SER A 311 -2.57 21.01 3.14
C SER A 311 -2.83 20.62 1.69
N SER A 312 -2.06 19.65 1.19
CA SER A 312 -2.32 19.02 -0.13
C SER A 312 -3.34 17.87 -0.06
N TRP A 313 -4.03 17.71 1.06
CA TRP A 313 -5.05 16.69 1.24
C TRP A 313 -6.45 17.24 1.07
N PHE A 314 -7.28 16.44 0.40
CA PHE A 314 -8.70 16.68 0.19
C PHE A 314 -9.47 15.50 0.74
N LEU A 315 -10.52 15.77 1.49
CA LEU A 315 -11.26 14.73 2.18
C LEU A 315 -12.77 14.94 2.13
N MET A 316 -13.47 13.84 2.34
CA MET A 316 -14.90 13.81 2.59
C MET A 316 -15.20 12.80 3.68
N SER A 317 -16.04 13.22 4.61
CA SER A 317 -16.39 12.46 5.81
C SER A 317 -17.76 11.81 5.71
N PHE A 318 -17.86 10.64 6.32
CA PHE A 318 -19.06 9.84 6.49
C PHE A 318 -19.19 9.35 7.92
N THR A 319 -20.39 8.96 8.31
CA THR A 319 -20.66 8.40 9.63
C THR A 319 -21.53 7.15 9.52
N ASN A 320 -21.31 6.18 10.42
CA ASN A 320 -22.26 5.07 10.57
C ASN A 320 -23.53 5.46 11.36
N LYS A 321 -23.54 6.62 12.02
CA LYS A 321 -24.64 7.17 12.82
C LYS A 321 -25.64 7.95 11.96
N THR A 322 -26.29 7.26 11.03
CA THR A 322 -27.22 7.84 10.02
C THR A 322 -28.52 8.47 10.53
N ASP A 323 -28.89 8.22 11.78
CA ASP A 323 -30.09 8.81 12.41
C ASP A 323 -29.80 8.96 13.90
N ASP A 324 -29.02 9.98 14.25
CA ASP A 324 -28.50 10.21 15.59
C ASP A 324 -28.69 11.67 16.02
N LEU A 325 -29.03 11.89 17.30
CA LEU A 325 -29.37 13.21 17.83
C LEU A 325 -28.19 14.19 17.76
N ALA A 326 -26.99 13.75 18.14
CA ALA A 326 -25.80 14.61 18.13
C ALA A 326 -25.45 14.97 16.69
N MET A 327 -25.51 13.99 15.78
CA MET A 327 -25.25 14.23 14.36
C MET A 327 -26.27 15.20 13.72
N TRP A 328 -27.57 15.06 14.03
CA TRP A 328 -28.60 15.99 13.57
C TRP A 328 -28.36 17.42 14.07
N SER A 329 -27.93 17.57 15.32
CA SER A 329 -27.68 18.88 15.93
C SER A 329 -26.46 19.56 15.31
N GLN A 330 -25.35 18.84 15.16
CA GLN A 330 -24.06 19.41 14.75
C GLN A 330 -23.93 19.54 13.22
N TYR A 331 -24.34 18.51 12.48
CA TYR A 331 -24.09 18.41 11.03
C TYR A 331 -25.38 18.43 10.20
N GLY A 332 -26.53 18.13 10.82
CA GLY A 332 -27.84 18.06 10.16
C GLY A 332 -28.60 19.38 10.09
N ASP A 333 -27.91 20.53 10.09
CA ASP A 333 -28.50 21.88 10.00
C ASP A 333 -29.56 22.13 11.09
N ASP A 334 -29.20 21.88 12.36
CA ASP A 334 -30.13 21.91 13.50
C ASP A 334 -31.39 21.05 13.24
N ALA A 335 -31.20 19.81 12.81
CA ALA A 335 -32.27 18.87 12.45
C ALA A 335 -33.20 19.31 11.28
N LYS A 336 -32.88 20.39 10.55
CA LYS A 336 -33.64 20.85 9.37
C LYS A 336 -33.07 20.32 8.05
N GLY A 337 -31.91 19.70 8.07
CA GLY A 337 -31.23 19.14 6.91
C GLY A 337 -31.64 17.70 6.57
N VAL A 338 -30.77 17.01 5.84
CA VAL A 338 -30.93 15.61 5.45
C VAL A 338 -29.66 14.82 5.74
N CYS A 339 -29.80 13.51 5.94
CA CYS A 339 -28.70 12.56 5.94
C CYS A 339 -28.81 11.71 4.67
N LEU A 340 -27.81 11.79 3.81
CA LEU A 340 -27.68 10.98 2.62
C LEU A 340 -26.91 9.71 2.98
N VAL A 341 -27.58 8.56 2.95
CA VAL A 341 -26.94 7.25 3.15
C VAL A 341 -26.55 6.72 1.80
N LEU A 342 -25.25 6.56 1.61
CA LEU A 342 -24.65 6.19 0.34
C LEU A 342 -24.56 4.67 0.22
N ARG A 343 -24.52 4.18 -1.02
CA ARG A 343 -24.38 2.74 -1.25
C ARG A 343 -22.94 2.31 -1.00
N GLU A 344 -22.80 1.08 -0.50
CA GLU A 344 -21.50 0.52 -0.17
C GLU A 344 -20.64 0.26 -1.41
N ASP A 345 -21.24 -0.10 -2.54
CA ASP A 345 -20.57 -0.37 -3.81
C ASP A 345 -19.91 0.88 -4.44
N ASP A 346 -20.17 2.07 -3.88
CA ASP A 346 -19.49 3.31 -4.28
C ASP A 346 -18.06 3.43 -3.73
N PHE A 347 -17.65 2.56 -2.81
CA PHE A 347 -16.37 2.65 -2.12
C PHE A 347 -15.54 1.39 -2.26
N SER A 348 -14.23 1.59 -2.29
CA SER A 348 -13.28 0.48 -2.22
C SER A 348 -12.85 0.22 -0.79
N ARG A 349 -12.64 -1.05 -0.49
CA ARG A 349 -12.06 -1.54 0.75
C ARG A 349 -10.64 -2.02 0.50
N PHE A 350 -9.82 -1.98 1.54
CA PHE A 350 -8.45 -2.44 1.48
C PHE A 350 -8.40 -3.96 1.48
N THR A 351 -7.78 -4.52 0.44
CA THR A 351 -7.49 -5.95 0.28
C THR A 351 -6.02 -6.25 0.51
N SER A 352 -5.15 -5.29 0.24
CA SER A 352 -3.71 -5.43 0.40
C SER A 352 -3.04 -4.07 0.64
N PHE A 353 -1.76 -4.08 1.04
CA PHE A 353 -0.97 -2.86 1.19
C PHE A 353 -0.84 -2.05 -0.11
N ASN A 354 -0.97 -2.70 -1.26
CA ASN A 354 -0.93 -2.04 -2.56
C ASN A 354 -2.10 -1.07 -2.78
N ASP A 355 -3.15 -1.19 -1.97
CA ASP A 355 -4.31 -0.31 -2.00
C ASP A 355 -4.08 1.01 -1.23
N VAL A 356 -2.99 1.12 -0.46
CA VAL A 356 -2.62 2.38 0.22
C VAL A 356 -2.31 3.45 -0.82
N SER A 357 -3.05 4.55 -0.76
CA SER A 357 -2.76 5.73 -1.57
C SER A 357 -1.57 6.47 -0.98
N TRP A 358 -0.44 6.46 -1.68
CA TRP A 358 0.75 7.23 -1.31
C TRP A 358 0.72 8.59 -1.99
N ARG A 359 1.34 9.59 -1.37
CA ARG A 359 1.66 10.85 -2.05
C ARG A 359 2.50 10.56 -3.29
N LYS A 360 2.02 10.99 -4.45
CA LYS A 360 2.83 11.10 -5.66
C LYS A 360 3.12 12.58 -5.89
N GLU A 361 4.39 12.98 -5.83
CA GLU A 361 4.81 14.25 -6.42
C GLU A 361 4.53 14.16 -7.92
N ALA A 362 3.41 14.69 -8.37
CA ALA A 362 3.08 14.70 -9.79
C ALA A 362 4.03 15.67 -10.50
N ILE A 363 4.93 15.13 -11.32
CA ILE A 363 5.29 15.78 -12.58
C ILE A 363 4.46 15.07 -13.66
N PRO A 364 3.56 15.75 -14.37
CA PRO A 364 2.78 15.11 -15.42
C PRO A 364 3.72 14.72 -16.57
N LEU A 365 3.92 13.42 -16.75
CA LEU A 365 4.54 12.86 -17.94
C LEU A 365 3.74 11.62 -18.36
N VAL A 366 2.80 11.91 -19.25
CA VAL A 366 2.16 11.07 -20.28
C VAL A 366 1.73 9.66 -19.84
N GLU A 367 0.41 9.45 -19.94
CA GLU A 367 -0.27 8.17 -20.05
C GLU A 367 0.42 7.24 -21.06
N THR A 368 1.35 6.41 -20.62
CA THR A 368 1.68 5.17 -21.32
C THR A 368 2.31 4.19 -20.35
N MET A 369 1.46 3.48 -19.61
CA MET A 369 1.71 2.09 -19.25
C MET A 369 0.37 1.45 -18.94
N ASN A 370 -0.09 0.74 -19.96
CA ASN A 370 -1.38 0.08 -20.13
C ASN A 370 -2.07 -0.41 -18.84
N LYS A 371 -3.36 -0.07 -18.77
CA LYS A 371 -4.42 -0.93 -18.22
C LYS A 371 -4.18 -2.38 -18.62
N VAL A 372 -3.70 -3.18 -17.69
CA VAL A 372 -3.98 -4.62 -17.67
C VAL A 372 -4.30 -4.96 -16.22
N GLU A 373 -5.60 -5.12 -15.97
CA GLU A 373 -6.14 -5.75 -14.77
C GLU A 373 -5.44 -7.09 -14.54
N SER A 374 -4.89 -7.31 -13.36
CA SER A 374 -4.39 -8.62 -12.96
C SER A 374 -4.99 -9.01 -11.62
N THR A 375 -6.08 -9.77 -11.69
CA THR A 375 -6.44 -10.77 -10.69
C THR A 375 -5.42 -11.90 -10.78
N LEU A 376 -4.56 -12.05 -9.78
CA LEU A 376 -3.82 -13.28 -9.47
C LEU A 376 -3.21 -13.11 -8.07
N SER A 377 -3.85 -13.73 -7.08
CA SER A 377 -3.33 -13.90 -5.73
C SER A 377 -2.23 -14.96 -5.74
N TYR A 378 -1.02 -14.60 -5.32
CA TYR A 378 0.05 -15.56 -5.06
C TYR A 378 0.42 -15.51 -3.57
N ASP A 379 0.29 -16.67 -2.93
CA ASP A 379 0.76 -16.92 -1.57
C ASP A 379 2.29 -16.98 -1.54
N LEU A 380 2.93 -15.85 -1.25
CA LEU A 380 4.35 -15.78 -0.94
C LEU A 380 4.57 -16.07 0.56
N LYS A 381 4.56 -17.34 0.95
CA LYS A 381 5.19 -17.79 2.21
C LYS A 381 6.63 -18.22 1.94
N GLY A 382 7.58 -17.48 2.52
CA GLY A 382 8.96 -17.92 2.70
C GLY A 382 10.02 -16.85 2.42
N SER A 383 10.28 -15.98 3.40
CA SER A 383 11.60 -15.36 3.61
C SER A 383 12.25 -16.05 4.82
N PRO A 384 13.58 -16.25 4.90
CA PRO A 384 14.21 -17.22 5.80
C PRO A 384 14.47 -16.76 7.25
N ASN A 385 14.01 -15.58 7.67
CA ASN A 385 14.18 -15.14 9.06
C ASN A 385 12.81 -15.03 9.74
N GLU A 386 12.75 -15.59 10.95
CA GLU A 386 11.58 -15.75 11.83
C GLU A 386 10.72 -17.00 11.59
N LEU A 387 11.21 -18.16 12.07
CA LEU A 387 10.35 -19.31 12.32
C LEU A 387 10.69 -19.99 13.65
N ASN A 388 10.30 -19.39 14.77
CA ASN A 388 10.20 -20.07 16.05
C ASN A 388 8.92 -19.63 16.76
N ASN A 389 7.77 -20.17 16.33
CA ASN A 389 6.75 -20.77 17.19
C ASN A 389 5.43 -20.99 16.44
N ILE A 390 4.84 -22.16 16.68
CA ILE A 390 3.42 -22.56 16.65
C ILE A 390 3.18 -23.84 15.82
N LYS A 391 2.57 -24.81 16.49
CA LYS A 391 2.36 -26.22 16.11
C LYS A 391 1.32 -26.38 14.97
N PRO A 392 1.43 -27.43 14.13
CA PRO A 392 0.44 -27.72 13.10
C PRO A 392 -0.68 -28.63 13.64
N THR A 393 -1.94 -28.26 13.41
CA THR A 393 -3.09 -29.16 13.51
C THR A 393 -3.50 -29.56 12.10
N VAL A 394 -3.52 -30.87 11.84
CA VAL A 394 -3.82 -31.49 10.54
C VAL A 394 -5.33 -31.51 10.31
N ALA A 395 -5.78 -31.10 9.13
CA ALA A 395 -7.05 -31.52 8.56
C ALA A 395 -6.86 -31.81 7.06
N ILE A 396 -7.30 -33.00 6.67
CA ILE A 396 -7.19 -33.65 5.37
C ILE A 396 -8.10 -32.92 4.37
N ILE A 397 -7.63 -32.66 3.14
CA ILE A 397 -8.44 -32.15 2.03
C ILE A 397 -8.56 -33.27 1.00
N ASP A 398 -9.78 -33.76 0.82
CA ASP A 398 -10.18 -34.59 -0.32
C ASP A 398 -10.31 -33.71 -1.58
N GLU A 399 -9.74 -34.20 -2.68
CA GLU A 399 -9.92 -33.65 -4.02
C GLU A 399 -11.32 -33.97 -4.55
N GLU A 400 -12.13 -32.96 -4.86
CA GLU A 400 -13.23 -33.15 -5.81
C GLU A 400 -13.45 -31.93 -6.73
N LYS A 401 -13.15 -32.19 -8.02
CA LYS A 401 -13.64 -31.60 -9.27
C LYS A 401 -14.45 -30.29 -9.18
N ARG A 402 -13.94 -29.24 -9.86
CA ARG A 402 -14.80 -28.19 -10.43
C ARG A 402 -14.50 -27.93 -11.90
N SER A 403 -15.56 -28.13 -12.67
CA SER A 403 -15.71 -27.97 -14.11
C SER A 403 -15.48 -26.53 -14.59
N LYS A 404 -14.89 -26.41 -15.78
CA LYS A 404 -14.86 -25.20 -16.61
C LYS A 404 -16.29 -24.74 -16.93
N SER A 405 -16.61 -23.47 -16.69
CA SER A 405 -17.71 -22.78 -17.36
C SER A 405 -17.37 -21.31 -17.61
N GLU A 406 -17.23 -21.02 -18.91
CA GLU A 406 -17.78 -19.88 -19.66
C GLU A 406 -17.53 -18.43 -19.25
N LYS A 407 -17.16 -17.67 -20.29
CA LYS A 407 -16.74 -16.27 -20.34
C LYS A 407 -17.90 -15.28 -20.11
N LYS A 408 -17.47 -14.07 -19.73
CA LYS A 408 -18.12 -12.76 -19.76
C LYS A 408 -19.00 -12.41 -18.56
N GLU A 409 -18.34 -11.87 -17.54
CA GLU A 409 -18.90 -10.77 -16.75
C GLU A 409 -17.98 -9.57 -16.85
N ASN A 410 -18.59 -8.41 -17.08
CA ASN A 410 -17.93 -7.11 -17.15
C ASN A 410 -17.26 -6.82 -15.81
N VAL A 411 -15.93 -6.77 -15.79
CA VAL A 411 -15.18 -6.27 -14.62
C VAL A 411 -15.55 -4.79 -14.44
N PRO A 412 -16.13 -4.38 -13.30
CA PRO A 412 -16.45 -2.97 -13.08
C PRO A 412 -15.14 -2.18 -12.97
N LYS A 413 -15.08 -1.01 -13.60
CA LYS A 413 -14.01 -0.02 -13.38
C LYS A 413 -13.75 0.10 -11.88
N ARG A 414 -12.56 -0.31 -11.41
CA ARG A 414 -12.14 -0.26 -10.01
C ARG A 414 -12.34 1.15 -9.46
N ASN A 415 -13.24 1.31 -8.48
CA ASN A 415 -13.54 2.58 -7.85
C ASN A 415 -12.32 2.98 -6.99
N ASN A 416 -11.66 4.10 -7.23
CA ASN A 416 -10.39 4.42 -6.54
C ASN A 416 -10.56 5.05 -5.13
N ASP A 417 -11.80 5.18 -4.65
CA ASP A 417 -12.08 5.85 -3.37
C ASP A 417 -12.07 4.84 -2.23
N TYR A 418 -10.88 4.67 -1.63
CA TYR A 418 -10.68 3.86 -0.45
C TYR A 418 -11.15 4.57 0.82
N LEU A 419 -11.76 3.80 1.73
CA LEU A 419 -12.25 4.29 3.01
C LEU A 419 -11.23 4.10 4.13
N TYR A 420 -11.00 5.17 4.88
CA TYR A 420 -10.23 5.17 6.12
C TYR A 420 -11.16 5.32 7.32
N ARG A 421 -10.89 4.56 8.38
CA ARG A 421 -11.51 4.68 9.69
C ARG A 421 -10.72 5.69 10.54
N ILE A 422 -11.41 6.44 11.39
CA ILE A 422 -10.76 7.42 12.27
C ILE A 422 -10.42 6.78 13.62
N ALA A 423 -9.15 6.88 14.02
CA ALA A 423 -8.70 6.46 15.33
C ALA A 423 -8.94 7.56 16.36
N TYR A 424 -9.62 7.22 17.44
CA TYR A 424 -9.95 8.16 18.50
C TYR A 424 -8.99 8.01 19.67
N VAL A 425 -8.48 9.14 20.14
CA VAL A 425 -7.37 9.18 21.10
C VAL A 425 -7.85 9.74 22.43
N LYS A 426 -7.53 9.04 23.52
CA LYS A 426 -7.73 9.58 24.87
C LYS A 426 -6.55 10.45 25.23
N HIS A 427 -6.79 11.72 25.54
CA HIS A 427 -5.78 12.56 26.20
C HIS A 427 -5.56 12.07 27.64
N ILE A 428 -4.55 11.22 27.84
CA ILE A 428 -4.10 10.77 29.16
C ILE A 428 -2.61 11.06 29.30
N GLY A 429 -2.25 12.34 29.48
CA GLY A 429 -0.87 12.75 29.73
C GLY A 429 0.12 12.28 28.66
N GLU A 430 1.26 11.72 29.07
CA GLU A 430 2.33 11.24 28.17
C GLU A 430 2.03 9.90 27.47
N ASN A 431 0.99 9.18 27.91
CA ASN A 431 0.69 7.83 27.44
C ASN A 431 -0.28 7.85 26.26
N LEU A 432 0.16 7.31 25.12
CA LEU A 432 -0.66 7.08 23.95
C LEU A 432 -1.68 5.99 24.24
N LYS A 433 -2.97 6.33 24.19
CA LYS A 433 -4.05 5.35 24.30
C LYS A 433 -5.16 5.62 23.30
N LEU A 434 -5.44 4.63 22.47
CA LEU A 434 -6.52 4.64 21.51
C LEU A 434 -7.79 4.05 22.14
N GLU A 435 -8.92 4.62 21.78
CA GLU A 435 -10.23 4.16 22.23
C GLU A 435 -10.84 3.22 21.18
N GLN A 436 -11.28 2.05 21.63
CA GLN A 436 -11.97 1.10 20.76
C GLN A 436 -13.35 1.65 20.37
N THR A 437 -13.65 1.61 19.07
CA THR A 437 -14.97 1.93 18.50
C THR A 437 -15.61 0.70 17.87
N GLU A 438 -16.84 0.85 17.36
CA GLU A 438 -17.52 -0.19 16.59
C GLU A 438 -16.77 -0.58 15.31
N LEU A 439 -15.95 0.34 14.78
CA LEU A 439 -15.20 0.16 13.52
C LEU A 439 -13.88 -0.58 13.71
N PHE A 440 -13.43 -0.83 14.94
CA PHE A 440 -12.15 -1.48 15.21
C PHE A 440 -12.31 -2.67 16.15
N GLU A 441 -11.64 -3.77 15.80
CA GLU A 441 -11.41 -4.83 16.75
C GLU A 441 -10.35 -4.42 17.77
N LYS A 442 -10.42 -5.02 18.98
CA LYS A 442 -9.40 -4.80 20.01
C LYS A 442 -7.98 -5.14 19.50
N SER A 443 -7.86 -6.21 18.71
CA SER A 443 -6.57 -6.64 18.16
C SER A 443 -5.97 -5.63 17.19
N GLU A 444 -6.80 -4.86 16.47
CA GLU A 444 -6.36 -3.80 15.57
C GLU A 444 -5.91 -2.57 16.34
N ILE A 445 -6.62 -2.21 17.41
CA ILE A 445 -6.22 -1.13 18.31
C ILE A 445 -4.86 -1.42 18.94
N ASP A 446 -4.67 -2.62 19.50
CA ASP A 446 -3.39 -3.02 20.12
C ASP A 446 -2.23 -2.94 19.09
N LYS A 447 -2.47 -3.33 17.83
CA LYS A 447 -1.49 -3.22 16.74
C LYS A 447 -1.19 -1.76 16.38
N LEU A 448 -2.22 -0.92 16.29
CA LEU A 448 -2.08 0.52 16.00
C LEU A 448 -1.28 1.24 17.08
N GLU A 449 -1.56 0.95 18.36
CA GLU A 449 -0.79 1.51 19.48
C GLU A 449 0.69 1.11 19.41
N LYS A 450 0.99 -0.17 19.11
CA LYS A 450 2.38 -0.63 18.91
C LYS A 450 3.07 0.13 17.78
N LEU A 451 2.40 0.29 16.63
CA LEU A 451 2.96 1.02 15.49
C LEU A 451 3.21 2.50 15.81
N LEU A 452 2.31 3.15 16.55
CA LEU A 452 2.47 4.54 16.94
C LEU A 452 3.58 4.74 17.97
N ASN A 453 3.76 3.81 18.92
CA ASN A 453 4.89 3.85 19.86
C ASN A 453 6.22 3.69 19.11
N ASN A 454 6.32 2.73 18.18
CA ASN A 454 7.50 2.57 17.34
C ASN A 454 7.77 3.84 16.50
N LEU A 455 6.72 4.50 16.00
CA LEU A 455 6.85 5.76 15.26
C LEU A 455 7.39 6.86 16.17
N LYS A 456 6.87 7.00 17.39
CA LYS A 456 7.34 7.96 18.38
C LYS A 456 8.82 7.77 18.69
N GLU A 457 9.28 6.53 18.91
CA GLU A 457 10.71 6.23 19.13
C GLU A 457 11.59 6.69 17.96
N LYS A 458 11.15 6.48 16.71
CA LYS A 458 11.91 6.93 15.53
C LYS A 458 11.90 8.45 15.36
N LEU A 459 10.82 9.11 15.75
CA LEU A 459 10.72 10.57 15.78
C LEU A 459 11.63 11.17 16.86
N ASP A 460 11.73 10.55 18.04
CA ASP A 460 12.63 10.97 19.11
C ASP A 460 14.12 10.85 18.70
N ILE A 461 14.45 9.89 17.84
CA ILE A 461 15.77 9.81 17.21
C ILE A 461 15.94 10.93 16.19
N GLY A 462 14.92 11.16 15.36
CA GLY A 462 14.94 12.16 14.30
C GLY A 462 14.96 13.61 14.79
N SER A 463 14.35 13.91 15.94
CA SER A 463 14.31 15.25 16.54
C SER A 463 15.69 15.78 16.94
N LYS A 464 16.68 14.90 17.09
CA LYS A 464 18.08 15.26 17.35
C LYS A 464 18.75 15.90 16.14
N VAL A 465 18.20 15.72 14.94
CA VAL A 465 18.74 16.27 13.69
C VAL A 465 18.08 17.62 13.42
N THR A 466 18.80 18.72 13.60
CA THR A 466 18.25 20.08 13.48
C THR A 466 18.18 20.61 12.04
N GLU A 467 18.57 19.80 11.04
CA GLU A 467 18.50 20.20 9.64
C GLU A 467 17.03 20.44 9.22
N GLU A 468 16.70 21.64 8.77
CA GLU A 468 15.35 22.04 8.36
C GLU A 468 14.74 21.08 7.32
N ASN A 469 15.54 20.71 6.33
CA ASN A 469 15.17 19.73 5.30
C ASN A 469 14.78 18.36 5.86
N TYR A 470 15.44 17.93 6.93
CA TYR A 470 15.18 16.65 7.58
C TYR A 470 13.86 16.70 8.35
N GLN A 471 13.65 17.78 9.09
CA GLN A 471 12.39 18.01 9.81
C GLN A 471 11.22 18.19 8.85
N ASN A 472 11.42 18.85 7.71
CA ASN A 472 10.44 18.94 6.64
C ASN A 472 10.09 17.56 6.06
N ALA A 473 11.08 16.67 5.86
CA ALA A 473 10.81 15.31 5.41
C ALA A 473 10.01 14.50 6.44
N ILE A 474 10.28 14.66 7.74
CA ILE A 474 9.46 14.07 8.81
C ILE A 474 8.03 14.62 8.76
N ALA A 475 7.87 15.93 8.65
CA ALA A 475 6.56 16.56 8.53
C ALA A 475 5.79 16.02 7.32
N GLU A 476 6.44 15.89 6.16
CA GLU A 476 5.85 15.28 4.96
C GLU A 476 5.39 13.84 5.19
N CYS A 477 6.12 13.04 5.99
CA CYS A 477 5.67 11.71 6.39
C CYS A 477 4.39 11.79 7.23
N ILE A 478 4.38 12.57 8.30
CA ILE A 478 3.26 12.65 9.24
C ILE A 478 1.99 13.19 8.57
N GLU A 479 2.15 14.07 7.58
CA GLU A 479 1.06 14.64 6.79
C GLU A 479 0.19 13.56 6.11
N GLU A 480 0.71 12.36 5.84
CA GLU A 480 -0.03 11.24 5.22
C GLU A 480 -1.13 10.65 6.11
N ILE A 481 -1.02 10.80 7.44
CA ILE A 481 -1.95 10.23 8.43
C ILE A 481 -2.58 11.29 9.33
N ARG A 482 -2.19 12.56 9.15
CA ARG A 482 -2.58 13.71 9.98
C ARG A 482 -4.09 13.80 10.22
N TYR A 483 -4.87 13.58 9.17
CA TYR A 483 -6.33 13.69 9.18
C TYR A 483 -7.04 12.36 9.45
N LEU A 484 -6.37 11.39 10.09
CA LEU A 484 -6.97 10.09 10.42
C LEU A 484 -7.08 9.83 11.93
N PHE A 485 -6.78 10.86 12.75
CA PHE A 485 -6.85 10.81 14.20
C PHE A 485 -7.70 11.96 14.75
N LYS A 486 -8.51 11.67 15.76
CA LYS A 486 -9.36 12.65 16.45
C LYS A 486 -9.34 12.47 17.97
N SER A 487 -9.71 13.50 18.72
CA SER A 487 -9.98 13.38 20.15
C SER A 487 -11.15 12.43 20.38
N VAL A 488 -11.09 11.68 21.48
CA VAL A 488 -12.18 10.80 21.93
C VAL A 488 -13.51 11.54 22.15
N ASP A 489 -13.47 12.86 22.33
CA ASP A 489 -14.67 13.68 22.45
C ASP A 489 -15.54 13.65 21.18
N TYR A 490 -14.93 13.41 20.02
CA TYR A 490 -15.61 13.26 18.73
C TYR A 490 -15.95 11.79 18.38
N LYS A 491 -15.73 10.83 19.31
CA LYS A 491 -16.01 9.40 19.08
C LYS A 491 -17.45 9.13 18.67
N TYR A 492 -18.40 9.95 19.12
CA TYR A 492 -19.82 9.80 18.80
C TYR A 492 -20.09 9.91 17.29
N GLU A 493 -19.23 10.58 16.52
CA GLU A 493 -19.34 10.67 15.06
C GLU A 493 -19.11 9.32 14.37
N ASN A 494 -18.26 8.46 14.97
CA ASN A 494 -17.82 7.18 14.42
C ASN A 494 -17.55 7.24 12.91
N GLU A 495 -16.58 8.08 12.57
CA GLU A 495 -16.36 8.62 11.25
C GLU A 495 -15.53 7.70 10.36
N LEU A 496 -15.86 7.72 9.06
CA LEU A 496 -15.02 7.22 7.97
C LEU A 496 -14.72 8.34 6.99
N ARG A 497 -13.58 8.27 6.29
CA ARG A 497 -13.17 9.29 5.33
C ARG A 497 -12.70 8.69 4.03
N ILE A 498 -12.94 9.39 2.93
CA ILE A 498 -12.06 9.31 1.75
C ILE A 498 -10.99 10.38 1.92
N LEU A 499 -9.75 10.00 1.66
CA LEU A 499 -8.61 10.90 1.71
C LEU A 499 -7.88 10.84 0.37
N ARG A 500 -7.74 11.98 -0.31
CA ARG A 500 -7.07 12.11 -1.60
C ARG A 500 -6.01 13.19 -1.57
N TYR A 501 -4.83 12.87 -2.08
CA TYR A 501 -3.74 13.82 -2.26
C TYR A 501 -3.89 14.54 -3.60
N ALA A 502 -3.73 15.86 -3.61
CA ALA A 502 -3.54 16.63 -4.83
C ALA A 502 -2.53 17.75 -4.57
N ASN A 503 -1.44 17.75 -5.35
CA ASN A 503 -0.40 18.77 -5.23
C ASN A 503 -0.97 20.16 -5.51
N LEU A 504 -0.69 21.13 -4.64
CA LEU A 504 -1.14 22.52 -4.74
C LEU A 504 -0.32 23.34 -5.75
N ASP A 505 -0.14 22.78 -6.95
CA ASP A 505 0.49 23.46 -8.08
C ASP A 505 -0.58 24.23 -8.88
N PRO A 506 -0.36 25.51 -9.26
CA PRO A 506 -1.30 26.27 -10.09
C PRO A 506 -1.64 25.61 -11.44
N SER A 507 -0.79 24.71 -11.95
CA SER A 507 -1.03 23.94 -13.16
C SER A 507 -1.90 22.70 -12.96
N ASN A 508 -2.22 22.34 -11.71
CA ASN A 508 -3.06 21.19 -11.38
C ASN A 508 -4.52 21.43 -11.78
N LYS A 509 -4.98 20.72 -12.82
CA LYS A 509 -6.33 20.85 -13.38
C LYS A 509 -7.42 20.11 -12.59
N GLU A 510 -7.04 19.28 -11.62
CA GLU A 510 -7.99 18.53 -10.79
C GLU A 510 -8.60 19.41 -9.68
N ILE A 511 -7.84 20.41 -9.22
CA ILE A 511 -8.27 21.32 -8.16
C ILE A 511 -9.21 22.38 -8.74
N LYS A 512 -10.39 22.50 -8.14
CA LYS A 512 -11.43 23.47 -8.47
C LYS A 512 -11.65 24.43 -7.32
N ILE A 513 -12.25 25.58 -7.63
CA ILE A 513 -12.55 26.65 -6.65
C ILE A 513 -14.05 26.82 -6.55
N ASP A 514 -14.59 26.63 -5.35
CA ASP A 514 -15.96 26.95 -4.98
C ASP A 514 -16.03 28.41 -4.53
N LYS A 515 -16.80 29.22 -5.25
CA LYS A 515 -16.95 30.66 -4.98
C LYS A 515 -18.29 31.00 -4.31
N THR A 516 -19.14 30.00 -4.05
CA THR A 516 -20.51 30.21 -3.56
C THR A 516 -20.56 30.82 -2.16
N SER A 517 -19.55 30.57 -1.33
CA SER A 517 -19.43 31.12 0.03
C SER A 517 -18.86 32.54 0.12
N GLY A 518 -18.55 33.19 -1.00
CA GLY A 518 -17.86 34.50 -1.03
C GLY A 518 -16.34 34.42 -0.77
N VAL A 519 -15.89 33.39 -0.05
CA VAL A 519 -14.48 32.97 0.05
C VAL A 519 -14.26 31.78 -0.88
N GLY A 520 -13.18 31.80 -1.67
CA GLY A 520 -12.81 30.73 -2.59
C GLY A 520 -12.32 29.49 -1.85
N LYS A 521 -13.09 28.41 -1.83
CA LYS A 521 -12.72 27.13 -1.21
C LYS A 521 -12.25 26.13 -2.26
N LEU A 522 -11.08 25.52 -2.06
CA LEU A 522 -10.57 24.45 -2.91
C LEU A 522 -11.32 23.14 -2.70
N TYR A 523 -11.62 22.45 -3.80
CA TYR A 523 -12.12 21.08 -3.79
C TYR A 523 -11.64 20.31 -5.00
N ILE A 524 -11.62 18.98 -4.89
CA ILE A 524 -11.51 18.08 -6.02
C ILE A 524 -12.81 17.29 -6.15
N GLU A 525 -13.07 16.75 -7.33
CA GLU A 525 -14.26 15.96 -7.58
C GLU A 525 -13.94 14.47 -7.66
N ARG A 526 -14.83 13.64 -7.12
CA ARG A 526 -14.78 12.21 -7.38
C ARG A 526 -14.91 11.93 -8.89
N GLU A 527 -14.22 10.89 -9.34
CA GLU A 527 -14.36 10.40 -10.71
C GLU A 527 -15.77 9.86 -10.97
N ASN A 528 -16.27 9.06 -10.04
CA ASN A 528 -17.61 8.48 -10.07
C ASN A 528 -18.56 9.26 -9.14
N PRO A 529 -19.78 9.59 -9.60
CA PRO A 529 -20.79 10.18 -8.74
C PRO A 529 -21.21 9.18 -7.65
N ILE A 530 -21.46 9.68 -6.44
CA ILE A 530 -22.04 8.88 -5.36
C ILE A 530 -23.47 8.46 -5.72
N GLN A 531 -23.79 7.19 -5.51
CA GLN A 531 -25.14 6.65 -5.56
C GLN A 531 -25.79 6.71 -4.16
N ILE A 532 -26.92 7.40 -4.10
CA ILE A 532 -27.72 7.46 -2.87
C ILE A 532 -28.49 6.14 -2.70
N GLY A 533 -28.36 5.52 -1.54
CA GLY A 533 -29.14 4.35 -1.13
C GLY A 533 -30.40 4.74 -0.36
N GLU A 534 -30.27 5.70 0.57
CA GLU A 534 -31.37 6.19 1.39
C GLU A 534 -31.23 7.69 1.69
N VAL A 535 -32.35 8.43 1.67
CA VAL A 535 -32.43 9.82 2.14
C VAL A 535 -33.23 9.87 3.44
N ILE A 536 -32.59 10.29 4.54
CA ILE A 536 -33.26 10.49 5.82
C ILE A 536 -33.47 11.99 5.99
N PHE A 537 -34.73 12.42 6.07
CA PHE A 537 -35.08 13.82 6.35
C PHE A 537 -35.00 14.09 7.85
N GLY A 538 -34.41 15.23 8.21
CA GLY A 538 -34.31 15.64 9.61
C GLY A 538 -35.69 15.82 10.26
N PRO A 539 -35.79 15.71 11.61
CA PRO A 539 -37.06 15.88 12.32
C PRO A 539 -37.77 17.20 12.02
N LYS A 540 -37.01 18.29 11.83
CA LYS A 540 -37.50 19.63 11.52
C LYS A 540 -37.52 19.95 10.01
N PHE A 541 -37.21 18.98 9.14
CA PHE A 541 -37.21 19.21 7.70
C PHE A 541 -38.64 19.54 7.21
N PRO A 542 -38.83 20.66 6.49
CA PRO A 542 -40.14 21.10 6.03
C PRO A 542 -40.60 20.29 4.81
N ASN A 543 -41.86 19.83 4.83
CA ASN A 543 -42.57 19.21 3.70
C ASN A 543 -41.73 18.21 2.88
N PRO A 544 -41.16 17.15 3.50
CA PRO A 544 -40.36 16.16 2.76
C PRO A 544 -41.12 15.53 1.58
N GLU A 545 -42.46 15.45 1.66
CA GLU A 545 -43.34 14.99 0.60
C GLU A 545 -43.20 15.76 -0.72
N TYR A 546 -42.67 16.99 -0.72
CA TYR A 546 -42.41 17.75 -1.94
C TYR A 546 -41.15 17.28 -2.67
N VAL A 547 -40.22 16.63 -1.98
CA VAL A 547 -38.95 16.14 -2.54
C VAL A 547 -39.06 14.66 -2.95
N THR A 548 -39.85 13.87 -2.23
CA THR A 548 -39.95 12.42 -2.47
C THR A 548 -40.35 11.98 -3.89
N PRO A 549 -41.24 12.67 -4.64
CA PRO A 549 -41.58 12.28 -6.00
C PRO A 549 -40.37 12.38 -6.95
N LEU A 550 -39.56 13.43 -6.79
CA LEU A 550 -38.35 13.65 -7.59
C LEU A 550 -37.30 12.56 -7.31
N LEU A 551 -37.06 12.23 -6.04
CA LEU A 551 -36.15 11.14 -5.67
C LEU A 551 -36.56 9.81 -6.33
N LYS A 552 -37.86 9.51 -6.36
CA LYS A 552 -38.41 8.28 -6.97
C LYS A 552 -38.33 8.27 -8.49
N LEU A 553 -38.41 9.45 -9.12
CA LEU A 553 -38.20 9.62 -10.55
C LEU A 553 -36.73 9.40 -10.93
N LEU A 554 -35.80 9.92 -10.13
CA LEU A 554 -34.35 9.84 -10.35
C LEU A 554 -33.80 8.41 -10.13
N ASP A 555 -34.23 7.73 -9.07
CA ASP A 555 -33.92 6.32 -8.87
C ASP A 555 -34.97 5.65 -7.98
N LYS A 556 -35.70 4.69 -8.55
CA LYS A 556 -36.75 3.92 -7.87
C LYS A 556 -36.22 3.10 -6.67
N LYS A 557 -34.92 2.85 -6.59
CA LYS A 557 -34.27 2.11 -5.50
C LYS A 557 -33.92 2.98 -4.30
N ILE A 558 -33.93 4.32 -4.43
CA ILE A 558 -33.67 5.22 -3.29
C ILE A 558 -34.77 5.02 -2.25
N LYS A 559 -34.37 4.61 -1.05
CA LYS A 559 -35.24 4.61 0.12
C LYS A 559 -35.31 6.01 0.70
N TYR A 560 -36.39 6.32 1.41
CA TYR A 560 -36.44 7.58 2.14
C TYR A 560 -37.37 7.47 3.35
N LYS A 561 -37.03 8.21 4.40
CA LYS A 561 -37.82 8.29 5.63
C LYS A 561 -37.62 9.65 6.30
N LYS A 562 -38.53 10.03 7.19
CA LYS A 562 -38.32 11.14 8.11
C LYS A 562 -37.82 10.60 9.45
N SER A 563 -36.80 11.22 10.03
CA SER A 563 -36.32 10.89 11.35
C SER A 563 -37.41 11.12 12.40
N MET A 564 -37.56 10.15 13.31
CA MET A 564 -38.51 10.19 14.42
C MET A 564 -37.85 10.59 15.74
N ILE A 565 -36.58 11.01 15.71
CA ILE A 565 -35.85 11.46 16.89
C ILE A 565 -36.54 12.70 17.45
N LYS A 566 -36.81 12.65 18.76
CA LYS A 566 -37.38 13.78 19.51
C LYS A 566 -36.30 14.84 19.68
N PHE A 567 -36.28 15.81 18.77
CA PHE A 567 -35.49 17.02 18.91
C PHE A 567 -36.29 18.02 19.75
N ARG A 568 -35.80 18.36 20.95
CA ARG A 568 -36.44 19.34 21.83
C ARG A 568 -36.01 20.75 21.48
#